data_AF-A0AA41WYY5-F1
#
_entry.id   AF-A0AA41WYY5-F1
#
_cell.length_a   1.000
_cell.length_b   1.000
_cell.length_c   1.000
_cell.angle_alpha   90.00
_cell.angle_beta   90.00
_cell.angle_gamma   90.00
#
_symmetry.space_group_name_H-M   'P 1'
#
loop_
_entity.id
_entity.type
_entity.pdbx_description
1 polymer ?
#
loop_
_entity_poly.entity_id
_entity_poly.type
_entity_poly.pdbx_seq_one_letter_code
_entity_poly.pdbx_strand_id
1 'polypeptide(L)'
;MKGKGTFLGIEDIFERVRAHLLAQQCRSEDADGEPRYRGLDNRRCGVGILIDDAFYCAAIERLGVSLLRVPSDDALACALRCSGVNVDDDQVVDLLIDLQDIHDLAAIESWPTALEDIRSRLPRQLPVTTPLAA
;
A
#
# COMPACT_ATOMS: atom_id res chain seq x y z
N MET A 1 24.13 9.61 -10.55
CA MET A 1 23.68 10.26 -9.30
C MET A 1 22.30 10.87 -9.53
N LYS A 2 21.24 10.22 -9.05
CA LYS A 2 19.93 10.82 -8.70
C LYS A 2 19.41 10.02 -7.51
N GLY A 3 18.89 10.75 -6.52
CA GLY A 3 19.04 10.45 -5.09
C GLY A 3 18.43 9.14 -4.60
N LYS A 4 19.03 8.61 -3.53
CA LYS A 4 18.33 7.74 -2.58
C LYS A 4 17.21 8.58 -1.96
N GLY A 5 16.06 8.64 -2.64
CA GLY A 5 14.81 8.94 -1.96
C GLY A 5 14.63 7.82 -0.94
N THR A 6 14.58 8.16 0.34
CA THR A 6 14.31 7.17 1.38
C THR A 6 12.93 6.59 1.12
N PHE A 7 12.83 5.27 0.96
CA PHE A 7 11.54 4.59 0.89
C PHE A 7 10.75 4.84 2.18
N LEU A 8 9.43 4.82 2.08
CA LEU A 8 8.55 4.89 3.25
C LEU A 8 8.84 3.72 4.20
N GLY A 9 8.80 3.98 5.51
CA GLY A 9 8.82 2.91 6.49
C GLY A 9 7.55 2.07 6.39
N ILE A 10 7.63 0.79 6.74
CA ILE A 10 6.48 -0.12 6.71
C ILE A 10 5.29 0.38 7.57
N GLU A 11 5.58 1.01 8.72
CA GLU A 11 4.58 1.65 9.58
C GLU A 11 3.94 2.89 8.91
N ASP A 12 4.72 3.69 8.17
CA ASP A 12 4.20 4.85 7.45
C ASP A 12 3.29 4.42 6.29
N ILE A 13 3.66 3.34 5.60
CA ILE A 13 2.83 2.71 4.56
C ILE A 13 1.50 2.27 5.18
N PHE A 14 1.58 1.48 6.26
CA PHE A 14 0.38 0.98 6.94
C PHE A 14 -0.52 2.12 7.42
N GLU A 15 0.01 3.10 8.13
CA GLU A 15 -0.81 4.18 8.70
C GLU A 15 -1.44 5.05 7.61
N ARG A 16 -0.72 5.32 6.52
CA ARG A 16 -1.28 6.03 5.36
C ARG A 16 -2.43 5.28 4.73
N VAL A 17 -2.30 3.96 4.53
CA VAL A 17 -3.37 3.14 3.96
C VAL A 17 -4.54 3.02 4.93
N ARG A 18 -4.28 2.74 6.21
CA ARG A 18 -5.29 2.63 7.26
C ARG A 18 -6.12 3.91 7.34
N ALA A 19 -5.47 5.06 7.46
CA ALA A 19 -6.16 6.35 7.52
C ALA A 19 -7.03 6.59 6.27
N HIS A 20 -6.51 6.24 5.08
CA HIS A 20 -7.24 6.38 3.83
C HIS A 20 -8.48 5.48 3.76
N LEU A 21 -8.35 4.17 4.02
CA LEU A 21 -9.48 3.24 3.97
C LEU A 21 -10.56 3.59 5.02
N LEU A 22 -10.15 3.99 6.22
CA LEU A 22 -11.07 4.41 7.28
C LEU A 22 -11.72 5.77 7.03
N ALA A 23 -11.12 6.64 6.22
CA ALA A 23 -11.75 7.87 5.79
C ALA A 23 -12.69 7.65 4.60
N GLN A 24 -12.30 6.82 3.63
CA GLN A 24 -13.08 6.56 2.42
C GLN A 24 -14.32 5.70 2.70
N GLN A 25 -14.22 4.71 3.62
CA GLN A 25 -15.32 3.82 4.03
C GLN A 25 -16.11 3.22 2.87
N CYS A 26 -15.42 2.97 1.76
CA CYS A 26 -16.00 2.48 0.53
C CYS A 26 -14.90 1.86 -0.33
N ARG A 27 -15.25 0.84 -1.11
CA ARG A 27 -14.34 0.23 -2.06
C ARG A 27 -14.12 1.12 -3.28
N SER A 28 -12.89 1.04 -3.78
CA SER A 28 -12.46 1.60 -5.04
C SER A 28 -12.69 0.54 -6.12
N GLU A 29 -13.77 0.70 -6.87
CA GLU A 29 -14.26 -0.27 -7.87
C GLU A 29 -14.59 0.46 -9.17
N ASP A 30 -14.71 -0.28 -10.26
CA ASP A 30 -15.29 0.20 -11.51
C ASP A 30 -16.82 0.04 -11.56
N ALA A 31 -17.41 0.29 -12.73
CA ALA A 31 -18.86 0.22 -12.93
C ALA A 31 -19.44 -1.20 -12.82
N ASP A 32 -18.60 -2.22 -12.97
CA ASP A 32 -18.98 -3.63 -12.86
C ASP A 32 -18.79 -4.16 -11.43
N GLY A 33 -18.22 -3.35 -10.53
CA GLY A 33 -17.90 -3.73 -9.15
C GLY A 33 -16.54 -4.40 -9.00
N GLU A 34 -15.69 -4.39 -10.03
CA GLU A 34 -14.36 -4.97 -9.95
C GLU A 34 -13.39 -4.02 -9.23
N PRO A 35 -12.53 -4.51 -8.31
CA PRO A 35 -11.58 -3.66 -7.60
C PRO A 35 -10.61 -2.93 -8.52
N ARG A 36 -10.32 -1.67 -8.18
CA ARG A 36 -9.41 -0.79 -8.90
C ARG A 36 -8.46 -0.06 -7.95
N TYR A 37 -7.21 0.16 -8.39
CA TYR A 37 -6.30 1.07 -7.71
C TYR A 37 -6.86 2.49 -7.72
N ARG A 38 -7.45 2.90 -8.85
CA ARG A 38 -8.23 4.13 -9.02
C ARG A 38 -9.62 3.82 -9.56
N GLY A 39 -10.58 3.74 -8.65
CA GLY A 39 -11.98 3.49 -8.96
C GLY A 39 -12.75 4.75 -9.36
N LEU A 40 -14.07 4.58 -9.49
CA LEU A 40 -14.99 5.68 -9.74
C LEU A 40 -14.97 6.73 -8.62
N ASP A 41 -15.45 7.94 -8.92
CA ASP A 41 -15.59 9.05 -7.97
C ASP A 41 -14.28 9.44 -7.24
N ASN A 42 -13.13 9.33 -7.91
CA ASN A 42 -11.80 9.56 -7.33
C ASN A 42 -11.44 8.65 -6.15
N ARG A 43 -12.14 7.52 -5.98
CA ARG A 43 -11.81 6.54 -4.95
C ARG A 43 -10.49 5.86 -5.28
N ARG A 44 -9.75 5.52 -4.23
CA ARG A 44 -8.49 4.78 -4.33
C ARG A 44 -8.52 3.60 -3.39
N CYS A 45 -7.98 2.46 -3.80
CA CYS A 45 -7.78 1.35 -2.88
C CYS A 45 -6.57 1.65 -1.96
N GLY A 46 -6.26 0.74 -1.05
CA GLY A 46 -5.13 0.88 -0.14
C GLY A 46 -3.78 0.99 -0.85
N VAL A 47 -3.54 0.18 -1.88
CA VAL A 47 -2.31 0.30 -2.68
C VAL A 47 -2.36 1.54 -3.59
N GLY A 48 -3.53 1.89 -4.12
CA GLY A 48 -3.72 3.01 -5.04
C GLY A 48 -3.41 4.38 -4.45
N ILE A 49 -3.63 4.59 -3.14
CA ILE A 49 -3.28 5.84 -2.45
C ILE A 49 -1.77 6.02 -2.25
N LEU A 50 -0.99 4.94 -2.34
CA LEU A 50 0.47 4.98 -2.25
C LEU A 50 1.12 5.35 -3.59
N ILE A 51 0.38 5.27 -4.69
CA ILE A 51 0.90 5.55 -6.03
C ILE A 51 0.65 7.02 -6.36
N ASP A 52 1.73 7.78 -6.52
CA ASP A 52 1.65 9.18 -6.91
C ASP A 52 1.00 9.32 -8.28
N ASP A 53 0.23 10.40 -8.46
CA ASP A 53 -0.50 10.68 -9.70
C ASP A 53 0.44 10.78 -10.91
N ALA A 54 1.70 11.18 -10.71
CA ALA A 54 2.72 11.26 -11.74
C ALA A 54 3.20 9.89 -12.28
N PHE A 55 2.99 8.82 -11.51
CA PHE A 55 3.45 7.46 -11.87
C PHE A 55 2.31 6.49 -12.11
N TYR A 56 1.06 6.93 -11.91
CA TYR A 56 -0.11 6.14 -12.25
C TYR A 56 -0.25 5.98 -13.77
N CYS A 57 -0.55 4.75 -14.21
CA CYS A 57 -1.03 4.50 -15.57
C CYS A 57 -2.11 3.42 -15.56
N ALA A 58 -3.11 3.53 -16.44
CA ALA A 58 -4.24 2.60 -16.47
C ALA A 58 -3.87 1.13 -16.72
N ALA A 59 -2.65 0.86 -17.21
CA ALA A 59 -2.16 -0.50 -17.40
C ALA A 59 -1.96 -1.26 -16.07
N ILE A 60 -1.74 -0.56 -14.95
CA ILE A 60 -1.57 -1.20 -13.65
C ILE A 60 -2.88 -1.77 -13.11
N GLU A 61 -4.04 -1.29 -13.56
CA GLU A 61 -5.37 -1.71 -13.08
C GLU A 61 -5.71 -3.18 -13.37
N ARG A 62 -4.86 -3.88 -14.13
CA ARG A 62 -4.99 -5.30 -14.46
C ARG A 62 -3.91 -6.16 -13.80
N LEU A 63 -3.05 -5.56 -13.01
CA LEU A 63 -1.97 -6.23 -12.29
C LEU A 63 -2.41 -6.42 -10.84
N GLY A 64 -2.34 -7.65 -10.35
CA GLY A 64 -2.59 -7.93 -8.93
C GLY A 64 -1.35 -7.63 -8.11
N VAL A 65 -1.55 -7.14 -6.88
CA VAL A 65 -0.44 -6.89 -5.93
C VAL A 65 0.37 -8.16 -5.62
N SER A 66 -0.23 -9.34 -5.75
CA SER A 66 0.45 -10.64 -5.60
C SER A 66 1.54 -10.90 -6.64
N LEU A 67 1.51 -10.23 -7.80
CA LEU A 67 2.57 -10.32 -8.80
C LEU A 67 3.91 -9.76 -8.30
N LEU A 68 3.88 -8.86 -7.31
CA LEU A 68 5.08 -8.29 -6.69
C LEU A 68 5.94 -9.33 -5.95
N ARG A 69 5.40 -10.53 -5.65
CA ARG A 69 6.18 -11.65 -5.08
C ARG A 69 7.25 -12.19 -6.02
N VAL A 70 7.08 -11.94 -7.32
CA VAL A 70 8.09 -12.29 -8.32
C VAL A 70 8.81 -11.02 -8.70
N PRO A 71 10.14 -10.92 -8.50
CA PRO A 71 10.90 -9.75 -8.90
C PRO A 71 10.65 -9.41 -10.38
N SER A 72 10.09 -8.23 -10.61
CA SER A 72 9.73 -7.74 -11.94
C SER A 72 9.97 -6.22 -12.02
N ASP A 73 10.04 -5.74 -13.26
CA ASP A 73 9.95 -4.33 -13.61
C ASP A 73 8.63 -4.06 -14.36
N ASP A 74 7.55 -4.73 -13.95
CA ASP A 74 6.22 -4.40 -14.47
C ASP A 74 5.79 -2.99 -14.05
N ALA A 75 4.70 -2.52 -14.68
CA ALA A 75 4.23 -1.15 -14.50
C ALA A 75 3.81 -0.85 -13.04
N LEU A 76 3.31 -1.84 -12.29
CA LEU A 76 2.91 -1.67 -10.90
C LEU A 76 4.16 -1.55 -10.00
N ALA A 77 5.12 -2.47 -10.16
CA ALA A 77 6.37 -2.44 -9.42
C ALA A 77 7.12 -1.11 -9.66
N CYS A 78 7.21 -0.67 -10.91
CA CYS A 78 7.82 0.63 -11.25
C CYS A 78 7.08 1.80 -10.61
N ALA A 79 5.74 1.84 -10.69
CA ALA A 79 4.95 2.93 -10.13
C ALA A 79 5.11 3.04 -8.60
N LEU A 80 5.12 1.90 -7.89
CA LEU A 80 5.33 1.85 -6.45
C LEU A 80 6.74 2.29 -6.05
N ARG A 81 7.79 1.78 -6.73
CA ARG A 81 9.19 2.20 -6.47
C ARG A 81 9.37 3.70 -6.68
N CYS A 82 8.83 4.24 -7.77
CA CYS A 82 8.87 5.66 -8.07
C CYS A 82 8.09 6.52 -7.06
N SER A 83 7.05 5.95 -6.45
CA SER A 83 6.26 6.58 -5.38
C SER A 83 6.85 6.36 -3.97
N GLY A 84 8.05 5.79 -3.86
CA GLY A 84 8.74 5.62 -2.58
C GLY A 84 8.31 4.38 -1.78
N VAL A 85 7.73 3.37 -2.42
CA VAL A 85 7.42 2.07 -1.79
C VAL A 85 8.47 1.03 -2.20
N ASN A 86 9.10 0.38 -1.21
CA ASN A 86 10.13 -0.64 -1.46
C ASN A 86 9.51 -2.02 -1.75
N VAL A 87 9.16 -2.28 -3.00
CA VAL A 87 8.57 -3.58 -3.41
C VAL A 87 9.59 -4.71 -3.55
N ASP A 88 10.87 -4.45 -3.27
CA ASP A 88 11.93 -5.47 -3.20
C ASP A 88 12.07 -6.05 -1.77
N ASP A 89 11.31 -5.52 -0.80
CA ASP A 89 11.21 -6.02 0.58
C ASP A 89 9.96 -6.89 0.74
N ASP A 90 10.17 -8.17 1.04
CA ASP A 90 9.10 -9.15 1.20
C ASP A 90 8.07 -8.74 2.28
N GLN A 91 8.50 -8.06 3.36
CA GLN A 91 7.57 -7.62 4.40
C GLN A 91 6.65 -6.49 3.91
N VAL A 92 7.17 -5.62 3.03
CA VAL A 92 6.37 -4.58 2.38
C VAL A 92 5.38 -5.22 1.41
N VAL A 93 5.83 -6.19 0.60
CA VAL A 93 4.94 -6.90 -0.34
C VAL A 93 3.83 -7.65 0.41
N ASP A 94 4.16 -8.35 1.50
CA ASP A 94 3.18 -9.03 2.35
C ASP A 94 2.16 -8.04 2.93
N LEU A 95 2.61 -6.89 3.42
CA LEU A 95 1.73 -5.83 3.92
C LEU A 95 0.78 -5.31 2.82
N LEU A 96 1.29 -5.04 1.61
CA LEU A 96 0.46 -4.55 0.51
C LEU A 96 -0.60 -5.58 0.10
N ILE A 97 -0.28 -6.87 0.14
CA ILE A 97 -1.23 -7.97 -0.11
C ILE A 97 -2.31 -7.99 0.98
N ASP A 98 -1.91 -8.03 2.26
CA ASP A 98 -2.85 -8.04 3.39
C ASP A 98 -3.83 -6.85 3.34
N LEU A 99 -3.33 -5.65 3.01
CA LEU A 99 -4.15 -4.44 2.88
C LEU A 99 -5.12 -4.49 1.69
N GLN A 100 -4.68 -5.07 0.58
CA GLN A 100 -5.52 -5.25 -0.61
C GLN A 100 -6.61 -6.31 -0.34
N ASP A 101 -6.27 -7.40 0.36
CA ASP A 101 -7.24 -8.43 0.75
C ASP A 101 -8.33 -7.88 1.68
N ILE A 102 -7.99 -6.98 2.62
CA ILE A 102 -9.01 -6.29 3.42
C ILE A 102 -9.94 -5.46 2.53
N HIS A 103 -9.39 -4.68 1.61
CA HIS A 103 -10.19 -3.85 0.71
C HIS A 103 -11.11 -4.69 -0.18
N ASP A 104 -10.58 -5.75 -0.78
CA ASP A 104 -11.28 -6.55 -1.80
C ASP A 104 -12.27 -7.55 -1.17
N LEU A 105 -11.90 -8.18 -0.04
CA LEU A 105 -12.61 -9.36 0.47
C LEU A 105 -13.36 -9.12 1.78
N ALA A 106 -12.85 -8.24 2.66
CA ALA A 106 -13.48 -7.99 3.95
C ALA A 106 -14.67 -7.04 3.81
N ALA A 107 -15.70 -7.25 4.63
CA ALA A 107 -16.82 -6.32 4.75
C ALA A 107 -16.33 -4.98 5.34
N ILE A 108 -16.88 -3.85 4.87
CA ILE A 108 -16.35 -2.51 5.21
C ILE A 108 -16.40 -2.26 6.73
N GLU A 109 -17.41 -2.82 7.41
CA GLU A 109 -17.62 -2.66 8.84
C GLU A 109 -16.57 -3.42 9.66
N SER A 110 -15.93 -4.44 9.08
CA SER A 110 -14.86 -5.19 9.72
C SER A 110 -13.46 -4.63 9.43
N TRP A 111 -13.33 -3.66 8.51
CA TRP A 111 -12.04 -3.03 8.20
C TRP A 111 -11.29 -2.49 9.42
N PRO A 112 -11.92 -1.77 10.38
CA PRO A 112 -11.22 -1.31 11.58
C PRO A 112 -10.54 -2.45 12.33
N THR A 113 -11.26 -3.55 12.60
CA THR A 113 -10.70 -4.70 13.33
C THR A 113 -9.64 -5.43 12.51
N ALA A 114 -9.86 -5.64 11.22
CA ALA A 114 -8.88 -6.34 10.37
C ALA A 114 -7.56 -5.54 10.22
N LEU A 115 -7.63 -4.22 10.13
CA LEU A 115 -6.45 -3.34 10.09
C LEU A 115 -5.70 -3.39 11.42
N GLU A 116 -6.40 -3.49 12.55
CA GLU A 116 -5.78 -3.68 13.86
C GLU A 116 -5.01 -5.00 13.98
N ASP A 117 -5.55 -6.07 13.40
CA ASP A 117 -4.87 -7.36 13.35
C ASP A 117 -3.56 -7.25 12.54
N ILE A 118 -3.56 -6.55 11.40
CA ILE A 118 -2.31 -6.27 10.63
C ILE A 118 -1.32 -5.50 11.50
N ARG A 119 -1.76 -4.40 12.13
CA ARG A 119 -0.89 -3.56 12.97
C ARG A 119 -0.17 -4.37 14.05
N SER A 120 -0.85 -5.34 14.66
CA SER A 120 -0.27 -6.18 15.71
C SER A 120 0.89 -7.08 15.22
N ARG A 121 0.95 -7.35 13.91
CA ARG A 121 1.97 -8.22 13.27
C ARG A 121 3.14 -7.43 12.69
N LEU A 122 3.03 -6.10 12.59
CA LEU A 122 4.10 -5.29 12.01
C LEU A 122 5.35 -5.32 12.90
N PRO A 123 6.55 -5.38 12.28
CA PRO A 123 7.79 -5.30 13.03
C PRO A 123 7.89 -3.93 13.67
N ARG A 124 7.80 -3.89 15.01
CA ARG A 124 7.97 -2.65 15.79
C ARG A 124 9.27 -1.97 15.36
N GLN A 125 9.17 -0.74 14.86
CA GLN A 125 10.34 0.12 14.78
C GLN A 125 10.85 0.33 16.21
N LEU A 126 11.99 -0.27 16.53
CA LEU A 126 12.69 0.05 17.77
C LEU A 126 13.07 1.54 17.70
N PRO A 127 12.80 2.33 18.74
CA PRO A 127 13.25 3.71 18.76
C PRO A 127 14.76 3.74 18.57
N VAL A 128 15.24 4.54 17.60
CA VAL A 128 16.66 4.78 17.44
C VAL A 128 17.15 5.40 18.75
N THR A 129 17.88 4.62 19.55
CA THR A 129 18.53 5.15 20.75
C THR A 129 19.68 5.99 20.27
N THR A 130 19.46 7.31 20.18
CA THR A 130 20.54 8.27 20.00
C THR A 130 21.54 8.03 21.15
N PRO A 131 22.84 7.80 20.88
CA PRO A 131 23.81 7.72 21.96
C PRO A 131 23.85 9.07 22.65
N LEU A 132 23.66 9.07 23.97
CA LEU A 132 23.92 10.22 24.82
C LEU A 132 25.41 10.54 24.66
N ALA A 133 25.72 11.65 23.97
CA ALA A 133 27.07 12.14 23.86
C ALA A 133 27.61 12.42 25.27
N ALA A 134 28.77 11.85 25.59
CA ALA A 134 29.48 11.97 26.85
C ALA A 134 30.11 13.36 27.02
#